data_AF-A0A7K4BBQ8-F1
#
_entry.id   AF-A0A7K4BBQ8-F1
#
_cell.length_a   1.000
_cell.length_b   1.000
_cell.length_c   1.000
_cell.angle_alpha   90.00
_cell.angle_beta   90.00
_cell.angle_gamma   90.00
#
_symmetry.space_group_name_H-M   'P 1'
#
loop_
_entity.id
_entity.type
_entity.pdbx_description
1 polymer ?
#
loop_
_entity_poly.entity_id
_entity_poly.type
_entity_poly.pdbx_seq_one_letter_code
_entity_poly.pdbx_strand_id
1 'polypeptide(L)' 'MSSTVIEQDGKIQIPPNIIEKLGVVKGDEADIEIIGSSLLIRLKKNPRSSIYSLKGCVQDDNTDPLALKSIWKM' A
#
# COMPACT_ATOMS: atom_id res chain seq x y z
N MET A 1 -16.25 -16.45 -7.94
CA MET A 1 -14.90 -17.04 -8.01
C MET A 1 -14.24 -16.50 -9.28
N SER A 2 -13.02 -16.03 -9.20
CA SER A 2 -12.21 -15.65 -10.37
C SER A 2 -11.11 -16.68 -10.54
N SER A 3 -11.02 -17.31 -11.71
CA SER A 3 -9.94 -18.22 -12.09
C SER A 3 -8.98 -17.50 -13.04
N THR A 4 -7.71 -17.88 -12.99
CA THR A 4 -6.67 -17.38 -13.88
C THR A 4 -5.71 -18.53 -14.19
N VAL A 5 -4.99 -18.42 -15.31
CA VAL A 5 -4.01 -19.43 -15.76
C VAL A 5 -2.62 -18.97 -15.34
N ILE A 6 -1.76 -19.92 -14.95
CA ILE A 6 -0.35 -19.65 -14.67
C ILE A 6 0.38 -19.50 -16.01
N GLU A 7 1.02 -18.36 -16.24
CA GLU A 7 1.79 -18.08 -17.45
C GLU A 7 3.11 -18.87 -17.48
N GLN A 8 3.80 -18.85 -18.63
CA GLN A 8 5.00 -19.67 -18.88
C GLN A 8 6.16 -19.41 -17.91
N ASP A 9 6.16 -18.27 -17.22
CA ASP A 9 7.18 -17.87 -16.24
C ASP A 9 6.68 -17.92 -14.79
N GLY A 10 5.55 -18.60 -14.55
CA GLY A 10 4.96 -18.71 -13.22
C GLY A 10 4.22 -17.45 -12.77
N LYS A 11 4.05 -16.45 -13.66
CA LYS A 11 3.22 -15.29 -13.36
C LYS A 11 1.75 -15.66 -13.29
N ILE A 12 1.07 -15.02 -12.36
CA ILE A 12 -0.38 -15.13 -12.16
C ILE A 12 -0.95 -13.75 -12.40
N GLN A 13 -1.81 -13.61 -13.41
CA GLN A 13 -2.51 -12.36 -13.62
C GLN A 13 -3.65 -12.24 -12.61
N ILE A 14 -3.51 -11.29 -11.69
CA ILE A 14 -4.55 -10.97 -10.70
C ILE A 14 -5.63 -10.12 -11.39
N PRO A 15 -6.91 -10.54 -11.34
CA PRO A 15 -8.02 -9.76 -11.90
C PRO A 15 -8.07 -8.32 -11.38
N PRO A 16 -8.37 -7.31 -12.23
CA PRO A 16 -8.40 -5.90 -11.83
C PRO A 16 -9.30 -5.61 -10.63
N ASN A 17 -10.45 -6.27 -10.54
CA ASN A 17 -11.40 -6.13 -9.42
C ASN A 17 -10.84 -6.60 -8.07
N ILE A 18 -9.83 -7.49 -8.05
CA ILE A 18 -9.13 -7.90 -6.82
C ILE A 18 -8.06 -6.87 -6.47
N ILE A 19 -7.31 -6.39 -7.46
CA ILE A 19 -6.29 -5.34 -7.30
C ILE A 19 -6.92 -4.09 -6.68
N GLU A 20 -8.04 -3.61 -7.23
CA GLU A 20 -8.75 -2.43 -6.74
C GLU A 20 -9.27 -2.62 -5.31
N LYS A 21 -9.87 -3.78 -5.00
CA LYS A 21 -10.40 -4.08 -3.66
C LYS A 21 -9.30 -4.15 -2.60
N LEU A 22 -8.13 -4.67 -2.96
CA LEU A 22 -6.99 -4.77 -2.06
C LEU A 22 -6.12 -3.52 -2.04
N GLY A 23 -6.35 -2.57 -2.97
CA GLY A 23 -5.57 -1.35 -3.10
C GLY A 23 -4.11 -1.60 -3.47
N VAL A 24 -3.83 -2.67 -4.22
CA VAL A 24 -2.46 -3.05 -4.59
C VAL A 24 -1.90 -2.04 -5.60
N VAL A 25 -0.72 -1.52 -5.32
CA VAL A 25 -0.02 -0.60 -6.23
C VAL A 25 1.31 -1.19 -6.70
N LYS A 26 1.81 -0.69 -7.83
CA LYS A 26 3.10 -1.12 -8.37
C LYS A 26 4.21 -0.82 -7.35
N GLY A 27 4.99 -1.85 -7.01
CA GLY A 27 6.07 -1.75 -6.02
C GLY A 27 5.68 -2.19 -4.61
N ASP A 28 4.42 -2.58 -4.39
CA ASP A 28 4.03 -3.25 -3.15
C ASP A 28 4.74 -4.60 -3.03
N GLU A 29 5.22 -4.89 -1.83
CA GLU A 29 5.80 -6.18 -1.49
C GLU A 29 4.71 -7.14 -1.00
N ALA A 30 4.90 -8.43 -1.23
CA ALA A 30 4.01 -9.46 -0.74
C ALA A 30 4.79 -10.68 -0.25
N ASP A 31 4.29 -11.31 0.80
CA ASP A 31 4.73 -12.64 1.22
C ASP A 31 3.87 -13.69 0.51
N ILE A 32 4.52 -14.77 0.10
CA ILE A 32 3.88 -15.91 -0.55
C ILE A 32 4.13 -17.15 0.31
N GLU A 33 3.06 -17.79 0.77
CA GLU A 33 3.09 -18.99 1.59
C GLU A 33 2.23 -20.09 0.96
N ILE A 34 2.63 -21.36 1.17
CA ILE A 34 1.81 -22.52 0.83
C ILE A 34 1.08 -22.97 2.09
N ILE A 35 -0.25 -23.03 2.03
CA ILE A 35 -1.10 -23.54 3.10
C ILE A 35 -1.93 -24.70 2.55
N GLY A 36 -1.53 -25.92 2.90
CA GLY A 36 -2.11 -27.14 2.34
C GLY A 36 -1.89 -27.21 0.82
N SER A 37 -2.98 -27.23 0.05
CA SER A 37 -2.95 -27.20 -1.42
C SER A 37 -3.20 -25.81 -2.01
N SER A 38 -3.14 -24.76 -1.20
CA SER A 38 -3.45 -23.39 -1.58
C SER A 38 -2.24 -22.48 -1.47
N LEU A 39 -2.14 -21.53 -2.40
CA LEU A 39 -1.18 -20.43 -2.33
C LEU A 39 -1.85 -19.24 -1.64
N LEU A 40 -1.26 -18.78 -0.53
CA LEU A 40 -1.68 -17.56 0.15
C LEU A 40 -0.70 -16.43 -0.17
N ILE A 41 -1.24 -15.31 -0.64
CA ILE A 41 -0.48 -14.09 -0.90
C ILE A 41 -0.91 -13.04 0.13
N ARG A 42 0.03 -12.55 0.96
CA ARG A 42 -0.21 -11.48 1.93
C ARG A 42 0.54 -10.23 1.51
N LEU A 43 -0.19 -9.14 1.29
CA LEU A 43 0.42 -7.84 0.99
C LEU A 43 1.12 -7.29 2.23
N LYS A 44 2.39 -6.92 2.10
CA LYS A 44 3.08 -6.11 3.10
C LYS A 44 2.61 -4.67 2.91
N LYS A 45 1.83 -4.17 3.86
CA LYS A 45 1.58 -2.73 3.93
C LYS A 45 2.90 -2.03 4.16
N ASN A 46 3.41 -1.35 3.14
CA ASN A 46 4.57 -0.49 3.30
C ASN A 46 4.16 0.70 4.18
N PRO A 47 4.74 0.91 5.38
CA PRO A 47 4.42 2.07 6.20
C PRO A 47 4.65 3.40 5.45
N ARG A 48 5.53 3.42 4.43
CA ARG A 48 5.74 4.61 3.58
C ARG A 48 4.54 4.94 2.70
N SER A 49 3.77 3.96 2.21
CA SER A 49 2.56 4.26 1.41
C SER A 49 1.45 4.88 2.27
N SER A 50 1.48 4.65 3.58
CA SER A 50 0.60 5.32 4.54
C SER A 50 0.97 6.79 4.72
N ILE A 51 2.26 7.14 4.62
CA ILE A 51 2.73 8.54 4.71
C ILE A 51 2.25 9.35 3.49
N TYR A 52 2.23 8.77 2.30
CA TYR A 52 1.69 9.45 1.10
C TYR A 52 0.17 9.68 1.16
N SER A 53 -0.57 8.96 2.02
CA SER A 53 -2.00 9.19 2.25
C SER A 53 -2.29 10.38 3.17
N LEU A 54 -1.27 10.92 3.86
CA LEU A 54 -1.36 12.19 4.57
C LEU A 54 -1.20 13.34 3.58
N LYS A 55 -2.24 13.56 2.76
CA LYS A 55 -2.39 14.82 2.01
C LYS A 55 -2.39 15.98 3.01
N GLY A 56 -1.26 16.68 3.12
CA GLY A 56 -1.14 17.89 3.95
C GLY A 56 0.13 18.01 4.77
N CYS A 57 0.96 16.97 4.89
CA CYS A 57 2.28 17.12 5.52
C CYS A 57 3.27 17.70 4.50
N VAL A 58 3.65 18.97 4.67
CA VAL A 58 4.76 19.58 3.93
C VAL A 58 6.04 18.94 4.45
N GLN A 59 6.66 18.10 3.62
CA GLN A 59 7.81 17.28 4.02
C GLN A 59 9.09 18.11 4.28
N ASP A 60 9.12 19.35 3.78
CA ASP A 60 10.24 20.29 3.87
C ASP A 60 9.97 21.49 4.79
N ASP A 61 8.86 21.47 5.55
CA ASP A 61 8.55 22.59 6.44
C ASP A 61 9.25 22.40 7.79
N ASN A 62 10.39 23.06 7.97
CA ASN A 62 11.11 23.17 9.25
C ASN A 62 10.41 24.13 10.23
N THR A 63 9.17 24.51 9.98
CA THR A 63 8.40 25.36 10.89
C THR A 63 8.20 24.64 12.22
N ASP A 64 8.75 25.23 13.28
CA ASP A 64 8.53 24.78 14.64
C ASP A 64 7.02 24.78 14.94
N PRO A 65 6.40 23.62 15.24
CA PRO A 65 4.98 23.54 15.55
C PRO A 65 4.55 24.43 16.72
N LEU A 66 5.47 24.77 17.62
CA LEU A 66 5.21 25.67 18.75
C LEU A 66 5.07 27.14 18.29
N ALA A 67 5.74 27.53 17.19
CA ALA A 67 5.58 28.86 16.61
C ALA A 67 4.16 29.07 16.07
N LEU A 68 3.53 28.02 15.53
CA LEU A 68 2.15 28.09 14.99
C LEU A 68 1.09 28.33 16.08
N LYS A 69 1.38 27.99 17.34
CA LYS A 69 0.46 28.27 18.47
C LYS A 69 0.32 29.77 18.77
N SER A 70 1.23 30.62 18.27
CA SER A 70 1.17 32.07 18.45
C SER A 70 0.11 32.73 17.56
N ILE A 71 -0.29 32.09 16.45
CA ILE A 71 -1.27 32.60 15.48
C ILE A 71 -2.68 32.65 16.08
N TRP A 72 -2.97 31.76 17.03
CA TRP A 72 -4.28 31.67 17.70
C TRP A 72 -4.36 32.50 19.00
N LYS A 73 -3.34 33.31 19.30
CA LYS A 73 -3.33 34.25 20.44
C LYS A 73 -3.75 35.67 20.01
N MET A 74 -4.69 35.78 19.08
CA MET A 74 -5.43 37.04 18.86
C MET A 74 -6.52 37.20 19.92
#